data_AF-A0A0S8KQQ5-F1
#
_entry.id   AF-A0A0S8KQQ5-F1
#
_cell.length_a   1.000
_cell.length_b   1.000
_cell.length_c   1.000
_cell.angle_alpha   90.00
_cell.angle_beta   90.00
_cell.angle_gamma   90.00
#
_symmetry.space_group_name_H-M   'P 1'
#
loop_
_entity.id
_entity.type
_entity.pdbx_description
1 polymer ?
#
loop_
_entity_poly.entity_id
_entity_poly.type
_entity_poly.pdbx_seq_one_letter_code
_entity_poly.pdbx_strand_id
1 'polypeptide(L)'
;MAEQLMGFVQPWYEALADPGSAQQTVLQGLLRGYARTRYGQEHKADAVTTVGKYRHAFPIVTYEHLKPLIQRTMAGETDLLLYEPPVGWAITRG
;
A
#
# COMPACT_ATOMS: atom_id res chain seq x y z
N MET A 1 -2.17 -15.64 -29.79
CA MET A 1 -1.07 -14.73 -29.36
C MET A 1 -1.57 -13.32 -29.07
N ALA A 2 -2.15 -12.58 -30.02
CA ALA A 2 -2.67 -11.23 -29.78
C ALA A 2 -3.76 -11.17 -28.68
N GLU A 3 -4.68 -12.13 -28.68
CA GLU A 3 -5.77 -12.22 -27.69
C GLU A 3 -5.27 -12.50 -26.25
N GLN A 4 -4.19 -13.28 -26.10
CA GLN A 4 -3.56 -13.53 -24.80
C GLN A 4 -2.82 -12.30 -24.29
N LEU A 5 -2.18 -11.53 -25.19
CA LEU A 5 -1.54 -10.28 -24.82
C LEU A 5 -2.56 -9.25 -24.34
N MET A 6 -3.73 -9.20 -24.97
CA MET A 6 -4.83 -8.32 -24.54
C MET A 6 -5.21 -8.57 -23.08
N GLY A 7 -5.30 -9.82 -22.63
CA GLY A 7 -5.58 -10.12 -21.22
C GLY A 7 -4.59 -9.50 -20.22
N PHE A 8 -3.32 -9.35 -20.58
CA PHE A 8 -2.31 -8.72 -19.72
C PHE A 8 -2.33 -7.19 -19.75
N VAL A 9 -2.67 -6.59 -20.90
CA VAL A 9 -2.62 -5.12 -21.09
C VAL A 9 -3.97 -4.43 -20.90
N GLN A 10 -5.07 -5.18 -20.93
CA GLN A 10 -6.42 -4.65 -20.78
C GLN A 10 -6.60 -3.85 -19.48
N PRO A 11 -6.16 -4.33 -18.29
CA PRO A 11 -6.27 -3.54 -17.05
C PRO A 11 -5.51 -2.22 -17.10
N TRP A 12 -4.43 -2.14 -17.89
CA TRP A 12 -3.68 -0.90 -18.08
C TRP A 12 -4.47 0.10 -18.92
N TYR A 13 -5.09 -0.32 -20.02
CA TYR A 13 -5.96 0.54 -20.82
C TYR A 13 -7.17 1.04 -20.02
N GLU A 14 -7.80 0.17 -19.23
CA GLU A 14 -8.93 0.53 -18.36
C GLU A 14 -8.52 1.55 -17.30
N ALA A 15 -7.36 1.37 -16.67
CA ALA A 15 -6.83 2.31 -15.70
C ALA A 15 -6.47 3.68 -16.32
N LEU A 16 -6.04 3.70 -17.59
CA LEU A 16 -5.79 4.96 -18.31
C LEU A 16 -7.07 5.67 -18.73
N ALA A 17 -8.14 4.94 -19.02
CA ALA A 17 -9.43 5.51 -19.40
C ALA A 17 -10.13 6.20 -18.21
N ASP A 18 -10.00 5.66 -17.00
CA ASP A 18 -10.49 6.27 -15.75
C ASP A 18 -9.45 6.12 -14.61
N PRO A 19 -8.44 7.01 -14.56
CA PRO A 19 -7.38 6.91 -13.55
C PRO A 19 -7.89 7.16 -12.12
N GLY A 20 -8.97 7.94 -11.95
CA GLY A 20 -9.50 8.25 -10.63
C GLY A 20 -10.11 7.01 -9.97
N SER A 21 -10.98 6.30 -10.70
CA SER A 21 -11.58 5.05 -10.23
C SER A 21 -10.54 3.94 -10.01
N ALA A 22 -9.56 3.85 -10.92
CA ALA A 22 -8.45 2.89 -10.79
C ALA A 22 -7.63 3.13 -9.51
N GLN A 23 -7.25 4.38 -9.23
CA GLN A 23 -6.53 4.74 -8.01
C GLN A 23 -7.35 4.47 -6.75
N GLN A 24 -8.66 4.75 -6.77
CA GLN A 24 -9.53 4.46 -5.64
C GLN A 24 -9.61 2.95 -5.34
N THR A 25 -9.71 2.12 -6.38
CA THR A 25 -9.73 0.65 -6.24
C THR A 25 -8.43 0.13 -5.62
N VAL A 26 -7.27 0.61 -6.10
CA VAL A 26 -5.96 0.26 -5.54
C VAL A 26 -5.86 0.68 -4.08
N LEU A 27 -6.25 1.92 -3.75
CA LEU A 27 -6.22 2.42 -2.38
C LEU A 27 -7.08 1.56 -1.44
N GLN A 28 -8.29 1.18 -1.85
CA GLN A 28 -9.16 0.31 -1.04
C GLN A 28 -8.58 -1.09 -0.86
N GLY A 29 -7.90 -1.64 -1.87
CA GLY A 29 -7.16 -2.89 -1.75
C GLY A 29 -6.04 -2.81 -0.71
N LEU A 30 -5.20 -1.77 -0.81
CA LEU A 30 -4.11 -1.52 0.13
C LEU A 30 -4.62 -1.32 1.56
N LEU A 31 -5.64 -0.49 1.77
CA LEU A 31 -6.20 -0.23 3.09
C LEU A 31 -6.75 -1.48 3.77
N ARG A 32 -7.42 -2.37 3.02
CA ARG A 32 -7.87 -3.67 3.56
C ARG A 32 -6.70 -4.55 4.02
N GLY A 33 -5.61 -4.57 3.26
CA GLY A 33 -4.39 -5.27 3.64
C GLY A 33 -3.77 -4.66 4.90
N TYR A 34 -3.53 -3.35 4.86
CA TYR A 34 -2.86 -2.59 5.91
C TYR A 34 -3.66 -2.46 7.20
N ALA A 35 -4.99 -2.60 7.18
CA ALA A 35 -5.79 -2.69 8.41
C ALA A 35 -5.39 -3.87 9.32
N ARG A 36 -4.65 -4.85 8.78
CA ARG A 36 -4.11 -5.98 9.53
C ARG A 36 -2.75 -5.71 10.18
N THR A 37 -2.07 -4.62 9.84
CA THR A 37 -0.79 -4.24 10.46
C THR A 37 -1.02 -3.39 11.69
N ARG A 38 -0.07 -3.41 12.65
CA ARG A 38 -0.16 -2.52 13.81
C ARG A 38 -0.18 -1.05 13.41
N TYR A 39 0.64 -0.66 12.42
CA TYR A 39 0.63 0.70 11.89
C TYR A 39 -0.75 1.08 11.29
N GLY A 40 -1.36 0.20 10.51
CA GLY A 40 -2.69 0.48 9.96
C GLY A 40 -3.79 0.55 11.02
N GLN A 41 -3.69 -0.24 12.09
CA GLN A 41 -4.60 -0.17 13.24
C GLN A 41 -4.47 1.17 13.99
N GLU A 42 -3.24 1.62 14.25
CA GLU A 42 -2.98 2.93 14.87
C GLU A 42 -3.59 4.09 14.06
N HIS A 43 -3.56 3.97 12.73
CA HIS A 43 -4.14 4.93 11.80
C HIS A 43 -5.61 4.67 11.42
N LYS A 44 -6.28 3.66 12.03
CA LYS A 44 -7.69 3.29 11.76
C LYS A 44 -7.98 3.07 10.27
N ALA A 45 -7.11 2.31 9.60
CA ALA A 45 -7.18 2.05 8.15
C ALA A 45 -8.52 1.45 7.70
N ASP A 46 -9.16 0.65 8.55
CA ASP A 46 -10.47 0.03 8.33
C ASP A 46 -11.63 1.05 8.26
N ALA A 47 -11.49 2.20 8.93
CA ALA A 47 -12.49 3.27 8.94
C ALA A 47 -12.34 4.25 7.74
N VAL A 48 -11.32 4.07 6.91
CA VAL A 48 -11.02 4.96 5.78
C VAL A 48 -11.89 4.59 4.57
N THR A 49 -12.88 5.43 4.27
CA THR A 49 -13.81 5.22 3.16
C THR A 49 -13.62 6.20 2.00
N THR A 50 -12.80 7.23 2.18
CA THR A 50 -12.55 8.28 1.17
C THR A 50 -11.10 8.71 1.17
N VAL A 51 -10.64 9.28 0.05
CA VAL A 51 -9.30 9.89 -0.06
C VAL A 51 -9.07 10.99 0.98
N GLY A 52 -10.11 11.78 1.31
CA GLY A 52 -10.00 12.81 2.34
C GLY A 52 -9.72 12.21 3.73
N LYS A 53 -10.44 11.15 4.10
CA LYS A 53 -10.18 10.41 5.34
C LYS A 53 -8.80 9.76 5.34
N TYR A 54 -8.38 9.21 4.20
CA TYR A 54 -7.04 8.62 4.05
C TYR A 54 -5.96 9.65 4.36
N ARG A 55 -6.02 10.83 3.74
CA ARG A 55 -5.04 11.91 3.94
C ARG A 55 -5.00 12.45 5.38
N HIS A 56 -6.13 12.40 6.08
CA HIS A 56 -6.20 12.78 7.49
C HIS A 56 -5.62 11.69 8.40
N ALA A 57 -5.94 10.43 8.12
CA ALA A 57 -5.44 9.29 8.88
C ALA A 57 -3.93 9.10 8.69
N PHE A 58 -3.45 9.14 7.44
CA PHE A 58 -2.06 8.88 7.06
C PHE A 58 -1.38 10.18 6.61
N PRO A 59 -0.64 10.87 7.48
CA PRO A 59 0.09 12.07 7.11
C PRO A 59 1.24 11.75 6.15
N ILE A 60 1.69 12.78 5.43
CA ILE A 60 2.91 12.69 4.62
C ILE A 60 4.10 12.53 5.58
N VAL A 61 4.87 11.46 5.40
CA VAL A 61 6.05 11.13 6.22
C VAL A 61 7.30 10.99 5.36
N THR A 62 8.46 11.17 5.96
CA THR A 62 9.77 10.93 5.32
C THR A 62 10.36 9.60 5.78
N TYR A 63 11.43 9.16 5.11
CA TYR A 63 12.16 7.95 5.51
C TYR A 63 12.60 7.99 6.98
N GLU A 64 13.12 9.13 7.45
CA GLU A 64 13.60 9.25 8.84
C GLU A 64 12.50 9.05 9.88
N HIS A 65 11.25 9.41 9.57
CA HIS A 65 10.11 9.12 10.45
C HIS A 65 9.79 7.62 10.52
N LEU A 66 9.94 6.91 9.39
CA LEU A 66 9.64 5.47 9.30
C LEU A 66 10.81 4.58 9.69
N LYS A 67 12.04 5.09 9.65
CA LYS A 67 13.27 4.32 9.89
C LYS A 67 13.25 3.51 11.20
N PRO A 68 12.78 4.03 12.35
CA PRO A 68 12.69 3.23 13.57
C PRO A 68 11.71 2.05 13.43
N LEU A 69 10.59 2.26 12.74
CA LEU A 69 9.60 1.20 12.50
C LEU A 69 10.15 0.16 11.52
N ILE A 70 10.81 0.60 10.45
CA ILE A 70 11.48 -0.28 9.47
C ILE A 70 12.51 -1.16 10.18
N GLN A 71 13.37 -0.60 11.04
CA GLN A 71 14.38 -1.37 11.77
C GLN A 71 13.75 -2.44 12.68
N ARG A 72 12.65 -2.11 13.36
CA ARG A 72 11.88 -3.07 14.17
C ARG A 72 11.27 -4.17 13.31
N THR A 73 10.67 -3.82 12.18
CA THR A 73 10.11 -4.78 11.23
C THR A 73 11.19 -5.73 10.70
N MET A 74 12.37 -5.22 10.35
CA MET A 74 13.51 -6.03 9.93
C MET A 74 14.07 -6.93 11.05
N ALA A 75 13.93 -6.52 12.32
CA ALA A 75 14.33 -7.30 13.49
C ALA A 75 13.32 -8.40 13.89
N GLY A 76 12.23 -8.56 13.13
CA GLY A 76 11.25 -9.64 13.33
C GLY A 76 9.85 -9.19 13.72
N GLU A 77 9.63 -7.89 13.99
CA GLU A 77 8.30 -7.31 14.21
C GLU A 77 7.58 -7.09 12.87
N THR A 78 7.41 -8.12 12.06
CA THR A 78 6.97 -8.02 10.66
C THR A 78 5.56 -7.45 10.53
N ASP A 79 4.66 -7.82 11.45
CA ASP A 79 3.28 -7.35 11.56
C ASP A 79 3.14 -5.84 11.82
N LEU A 80 4.24 -5.16 12.18
CA LEU A 80 4.25 -3.72 12.42
C LEU A 80 3.90 -2.94 11.15
N LEU A 81 4.57 -3.27 10.04
CA LEU A 81 4.42 -2.57 8.76
C LEU A 81 3.93 -3.47 7.63
N LEU A 82 3.99 -4.80 7.77
CA LEU A 82 3.68 -5.74 6.70
C LEU A 82 2.49 -6.62 7.09
N TYR A 83 1.51 -6.75 6.20
CA TYR A 83 0.36 -7.63 6.41
C TYR A 83 0.59 -9.05 5.87
N GLU A 84 1.76 -9.30 5.27
CA GLU A 84 2.25 -10.58 4.76
C GLU A 84 3.73 -10.73 5.14
N PRO A 85 4.24 -11.97 5.29
CA PRO A 85 5.66 -12.20 5.58
C PRO A 85 6.57 -11.60 4.49
N PRO A 86 7.70 -10.96 4.85
CA PRO A 86 8.64 -10.43 3.86
C PRO A 86 9.37 -11.57 3.13
N VAL A 87 9.52 -11.42 1.81
CA VAL A 87 10.36 -12.32 0.99
C VAL A 87 11.82 -11.83 0.95
N GLY A 88 12.06 -10.54 1.16
CA GLY A 88 13.39 -9.93 1.21
C GLY A 88 13.35 -8.42 1.43
N TRP A 89 14.52 -7.81 1.60
CA TRP A 89 14.67 -6.37 1.79
C TRP A 89 15.38 -5.73 0.61
N ALA A 90 14.77 -4.71 0.00
CA ALA A 90 15.38 -3.95 -1.07
C ALA A 90 16.22 -2.79 -0.51
N ILE A 91 17.46 -2.66 -0.98
CA ILE A 91 18.36 -1.55 -0.64
C ILE A 91 18.36 -0.56 -1.81
N THR A 92 18.03 0.70 -1.54
CA THR A 92 18.08 1.79 -2.53
C THR A 92 19.39 2.57 -2.42
N ARG A 93 19.72 3.41 -3.40
CA ARG A 93 20.99 4.16 -3.45
C ARG A 93 20.97 5.49 -2.66
N GLY A 94 19.84 5.83 -2.02
CA GLY A 94 19.60 7.18 -1.51
C GLY A 94 19.11 8.09 -2.63
#